data_AF-A0A7X7MNS3-F1
#
_entry.id   AF-A0A7X7MNS3-F1
#
_cell.length_a   1.000
_cell.length_b   1.000
_cell.length_c   1.000
_cell.angle_alpha   90.00
_cell.angle_beta   90.00
_cell.angle_gamma   90.00
#
_symmetry.space_group_name_H-M   'P 1'
#
loop_
_entity.id
_entity.type
_entity.pdbx_description
1 polymer ?
#
loop_
_entity_poly.entity_id
_entity_poly.type
_entity_poly.pdbx_seq_one_letter_code
_entity_poly.pdbx_strand_id
1 'polypeptide(L)'
;MNRPFRRAQGTAAQSGIPGRRVFFYRTGRRGQAMIESVFVIILACLCFFAIFQYANLFAAKTVLSHAAARAARSRSVGFNQWMVEKSARVAAIPASGRRLIPESAGLDPAITAALRQNRLGDIWDLALRTDVRSPATQLEVGRIPDYMDSDNDATAEYLLDYELWDALSVDIEEPMDVGGLTPGILTVNLRQRHPLLIALGALAEGELRDAGENEELALGAFYSIESHYPLYMEDMNW
;
A
#
# COMPACT_ATOMS: atom_id res chain seq x y z
N MET A 1 10.77 54.06 -77.60
CA MET A 1 9.55 53.26 -77.87
C MET A 1 8.71 53.29 -76.59
N ASN A 2 7.81 54.24 -76.35
CA ASN A 2 6.57 54.66 -77.05
C ASN A 2 5.41 53.62 -77.01
N ARG A 3 4.64 53.74 -75.91
CA ARG A 3 3.15 53.84 -75.87
C ARG A 3 2.28 52.55 -75.82
N PRO A 4 1.01 52.66 -75.34
CA PRO A 4 0.48 51.90 -74.18
C PRO A 4 -0.85 51.16 -74.50
N PHE A 5 -1.54 50.56 -73.52
CA PHE A 5 -3.03 50.45 -73.44
C PHE A 5 -3.41 49.75 -72.10
N ARG A 6 -4.09 50.35 -71.11
CA ARG A 6 -5.50 50.77 -70.94
C ARG A 6 -6.46 49.66 -70.45
N ARG A 7 -7.02 49.91 -69.25
CA ARG A 7 -8.34 49.50 -68.68
C ARG A 7 -8.58 48.03 -68.30
N ALA A 8 -8.95 47.83 -67.03
CA ALA A 8 -10.37 47.71 -66.65
C ALA A 8 -10.59 48.07 -65.17
N GLN A 9 -11.38 49.12 -64.94
CA GLN A 9 -12.06 49.37 -63.68
C GLN A 9 -13.21 48.37 -63.58
N GLY A 10 -13.21 47.57 -62.52
CA GLY A 10 -14.36 46.78 -62.08
C GLY A 10 -14.88 47.33 -60.77
N THR A 11 -15.80 48.29 -60.87
CA THR A 11 -16.68 48.74 -59.78
C THR A 11 -17.68 47.62 -59.49
N ALA A 12 -17.52 46.93 -58.36
CA ALA A 12 -18.52 46.03 -57.82
C ALA A 12 -18.93 46.48 -56.41
N ALA A 13 -20.05 47.18 -56.40
CA ALA A 13 -21.12 47.17 -55.40
C ALA A 13 -20.74 46.84 -53.94
N GLN A 14 -20.63 47.90 -53.15
CA GLN A 14 -21.07 47.89 -51.76
C GLN A 14 -22.60 47.66 -51.75
N SER A 15 -23.05 46.47 -51.35
CA SER A 15 -24.40 46.25 -50.85
C SER A 15 -24.32 45.83 -49.39
N GLY A 16 -24.73 46.74 -48.52
CA GLY A 16 -24.70 46.56 -47.08
C GLY A 16 -25.59 45.40 -46.61
N ILE A 17 -25.00 44.57 -45.76
CA ILE A 17 -25.75 43.83 -44.75
C ILE A 17 -25.42 44.50 -43.41
N PRO A 18 -26.41 45.12 -42.73
CA PRO A 18 -26.18 45.77 -41.46
C PRO A 18 -26.06 44.71 -40.36
N GLY A 19 -24.97 44.81 -39.60
CA GLY A 19 -25.03 44.52 -38.17
C GLY A 19 -25.10 43.06 -37.75
N ARG A 20 -24.11 42.24 -38.12
CA ARG A 20 -23.68 41.17 -37.21
C ARG A 20 -22.23 41.42 -36.85
N ARG A 21 -22.03 42.23 -35.80
CA ARG A 21 -20.73 42.33 -35.12
C ARG A 21 -20.43 40.92 -34.62
N VAL A 22 -19.67 40.16 -35.40
CA VAL A 22 -19.02 38.95 -34.92
C VAL A 22 -18.04 39.46 -33.88
N PHE A 23 -18.49 39.48 -32.62
CA PHE A 23 -17.62 39.62 -31.47
C PHE A 23 -16.71 38.39 -31.51
N PHE A 24 -15.59 38.52 -32.22
CA PHE A 24 -14.43 37.71 -31.95
C PHE A 24 -14.10 37.97 -30.48
N TYR A 25 -14.45 37.01 -29.62
CA TYR A 25 -13.93 36.91 -28.27
C TYR A 25 -12.42 36.70 -28.38
N ARG A 26 -11.70 37.80 -28.60
CA ARG A 26 -10.25 37.87 -28.66
C ARG A 26 -9.73 38.32 -27.30
N THR A 27 -10.12 37.64 -26.24
CA THR A 27 -9.66 37.88 -24.87
C THR A 27 -9.78 36.58 -24.07
N GLY A 28 -8.65 35.93 -23.76
CA GLY A 28 -8.63 34.75 -22.88
C GLY A 28 -7.38 33.87 -22.92
N ARG A 29 -6.56 33.93 -23.99
CA ARG A 29 -5.45 32.97 -24.17
C ARG A 29 -4.29 33.06 -23.17
N ARG A 30 -4.11 34.20 -22.47
CA ARG A 30 -3.00 34.37 -21.52
C ARG A 30 -3.23 33.71 -20.15
N GLY A 31 -4.45 33.26 -19.84
CA GLY A 31 -4.76 32.48 -18.62
C GLY A 31 -5.06 31.01 -18.90
N GLN A 32 -5.54 30.67 -20.10
CA GLN A 32 -5.92 29.30 -20.45
C GLN A 32 -4.76 28.31 -20.36
N ALA A 33 -3.58 28.67 -20.87
CA ALA A 33 -2.42 27.79 -20.80
C ALA A 33 -1.96 27.53 -19.35
N MET A 34 -2.15 28.50 -18.45
CA MET A 34 -1.83 28.33 -17.02
C MET A 34 -2.80 27.36 -16.37
N ILE A 35 -4.10 27.51 -16.61
CA ILE A 35 -5.15 26.61 -16.07
C ILE A 35 -4.97 25.20 -16.62
N GLU A 36 -4.69 25.06 -17.92
CA GLU A 36 -4.44 23.77 -18.56
C GLU A 36 -3.22 23.07 -17.95
N SER A 37 -2.13 23.81 -17.73
CA SER A 37 -0.93 23.28 -17.07
C SER A 37 -1.21 22.84 -15.63
N VAL A 38 -1.95 23.65 -14.86
CA VAL A 38 -2.33 23.32 -13.48
C VAL A 38 -3.21 22.06 -13.45
N PHE A 39 -4.16 21.94 -14.37
CA PHE A 39 -5.02 20.76 -14.47
C PHE A 39 -4.21 19.48 -14.80
N VAL A 40 -3.27 19.58 -15.74
CA VAL A 40 -2.36 18.47 -16.08
C VAL A 40 -1.51 18.08 -14.87
N ILE A 41 -1.01 19.03 -14.10
CA ILE A 41 -0.24 18.75 -12.87
C ILE A 41 -1.10 18.04 -11.83
N ILE A 42 -2.32 18.52 -11.57
CA ILE A 42 -3.25 17.88 -10.62
C ILE A 42 -3.55 16.45 -11.07
N LEU A 43 -3.85 16.23 -12.35
CA LEU A 43 -4.11 14.91 -12.89
C LEU A 43 -2.90 13.97 -12.76
N ALA A 44 -1.69 14.49 -13.01
CA ALA A 44 -0.46 13.74 -12.83
C ALA A 44 -0.24 13.35 -11.36
N CYS A 45 -0.50 14.25 -10.41
CA CYS A 45 -0.41 13.97 -8.98
C CYS A 45 -1.42 12.89 -8.55
N LEU A 46 -2.67 12.97 -9.03
CA LEU A 46 -3.70 11.96 -8.73
C LEU A 46 -3.31 10.58 -9.28
N CYS A 47 -2.82 10.53 -10.51
CA CYS A 47 -2.32 9.29 -11.11
C CYS A 47 -1.16 8.70 -10.29
N PHE A 48 -0.22 9.53 -9.86
CA PHE A 48 0.90 9.11 -9.02
C PHE A 48 0.43 8.56 -7.66
N PHE A 49 -0.50 9.24 -6.98
CA PHE A 49 -1.04 8.76 -5.71
C PHE A 49 -1.82 7.45 -5.86
N ALA A 50 -2.60 7.29 -6.92
CA ALA A 50 -3.31 6.04 -7.19
C ALA A 50 -2.34 4.87 -7.41
N ILE A 51 -1.29 5.08 -8.21
CA ILE A 51 -0.25 4.06 -8.44
C ILE A 51 0.50 3.75 -7.13
N PHE A 52 0.86 4.77 -6.35
CA PHE A 52 1.55 4.60 -5.08
C PHE A 52 0.70 3.81 -4.07
N GLN A 53 -0.58 4.15 -3.93
CA GLN A 53 -1.53 3.42 -3.09
C GLN A 53 -1.67 1.95 -3.54
N TYR A 54 -1.81 1.72 -4.85
CA TYR A 54 -1.86 0.36 -5.39
C TYR A 54 -0.59 -0.44 -5.10
N ALA A 55 0.59 0.17 -5.25
CA ALA A 55 1.86 -0.47 -4.95
C ALA A 55 1.97 -0.86 -3.47
N ASN A 56 1.52 -0.01 -2.55
CA ASN A 56 1.50 -0.31 -1.12
C ASN A 56 0.55 -1.48 -0.78
N LEU A 57 -0.66 -1.48 -1.35
CA LEU A 57 -1.62 -2.57 -1.16
C LEU A 57 -1.09 -3.90 -1.73
N PHE A 58 -0.40 -3.86 -2.87
CA PHE A 58 0.21 -5.04 -3.47
C PHE A 58 1.36 -5.60 -2.60
N ALA A 59 2.21 -4.72 -2.06
CA ALA A 59 3.26 -5.11 -1.12
C ALA A 59 2.67 -5.75 0.14
N ALA A 60 1.65 -5.11 0.73
CA ALA A 60 0.94 -5.65 1.90
C ALA A 60 0.33 -7.03 1.61
N LYS A 61 -0.32 -7.22 0.46
CA LYS A 61 -0.86 -8.53 0.05
C LYS A 61 0.21 -9.61 -0.06
N THR A 62 1.40 -9.27 -0.57
CA THR A 62 2.53 -10.21 -0.67
C THR A 62 3.03 -10.62 0.72
N VAL A 63 3.14 -9.66 1.64
CA VAL A 63 3.50 -9.90 3.04
C VAL A 63 2.46 -10.77 3.74
N LEU A 64 1.16 -10.48 3.56
CA LEU A 64 0.07 -11.30 4.12
C LEU A 64 0.08 -12.72 3.57
N SER A 65 0.43 -12.92 2.31
CA SER A 65 0.56 -14.27 1.72
C SER A 65 1.70 -15.06 2.36
N HIS A 66 2.84 -14.40 2.63
CA HIS A 66 3.93 -15.01 3.38
C HIS A 66 3.54 -15.28 4.85
N ALA A 67 2.80 -14.37 5.47
CA ALA A 67 2.28 -14.55 6.83
C ALA A 67 1.31 -15.73 6.92
N ALA A 68 0.40 -15.88 5.95
CA ALA A 68 -0.49 -17.03 5.83
C ALA A 68 0.27 -18.35 5.72
N ALA A 69 1.32 -18.38 4.90
CA ALA A 69 2.17 -19.57 4.78
C ALA A 69 2.88 -19.91 6.11
N ARG A 70 3.35 -18.92 6.87
CA ARG A 70 3.95 -19.16 8.19
C ARG A 70 2.93 -19.64 9.22
N ALA A 71 1.75 -19.04 9.25
CA ALA A 71 0.65 -19.42 10.12
C ALA A 71 0.15 -20.85 9.81
N ALA A 72 0.04 -21.22 8.53
CA ALA A 72 -0.31 -22.57 8.13
C ALA A 72 0.75 -23.60 8.58
N ARG A 73 2.04 -23.27 8.46
CA ARG A 73 3.14 -24.14 8.92
C ARG A 73 3.19 -24.27 10.45
N SER A 74 2.92 -23.20 11.18
CA SER A 74 2.86 -23.27 12.65
C SER A 74 1.68 -24.13 13.10
N ARG A 75 0.53 -24.03 12.42
CA ARG A 75 -0.61 -24.89 12.70
C ARG A 75 -0.37 -26.34 12.29
N SER A 76 0.31 -26.60 11.17
CA SER A 76 0.59 -27.98 10.71
C SER A 76 1.50 -28.78 11.65
N VAL A 77 2.30 -28.10 12.48
CA VAL A 77 3.12 -28.76 13.53
C VAL A 77 2.39 -28.90 14.87
N GLY A 78 1.11 -28.52 14.93
CA GLY A 78 0.28 -28.70 16.12
C GLY A 78 0.28 -27.54 17.11
N PHE A 79 0.82 -26.38 16.74
CA PHE A 79 0.70 -25.22 17.63
C PHE A 79 -0.76 -24.81 17.82
N ASN A 80 -1.03 -24.24 19.00
CA ASN A 80 -2.34 -23.71 19.36
C ASN A 80 -2.68 -22.44 18.56
N GLN A 81 -3.95 -22.02 18.58
CA GLN A 81 -4.42 -20.85 17.83
C GLN A 81 -3.65 -19.57 18.18
N TRP A 82 -3.35 -19.36 19.46
CA TRP A 82 -2.60 -18.19 19.92
C TRP A 82 -1.20 -18.10 19.29
N MET A 83 -0.47 -19.20 19.25
CA MET A 83 0.85 -19.25 18.63
C MET A 83 0.79 -19.07 17.10
N VAL A 84 -0.26 -19.58 16.46
CA VAL A 84 -0.52 -19.36 15.02
C VAL A 84 -0.74 -17.88 14.74
N GLU A 85 -1.54 -17.22 15.56
CA GLU A 85 -1.79 -15.78 15.48
C GLU A 85 -0.53 -14.95 15.72
N LYS A 86 0.25 -15.24 16.76
CA LYS A 86 1.56 -14.60 17.00
C LYS A 86 2.50 -14.74 15.80
N SER A 87 2.57 -15.95 15.23
CA SER A 87 3.39 -16.22 14.04
C SER A 87 2.94 -15.39 12.84
N ALA A 88 1.63 -15.26 12.64
CA ALA A 88 1.03 -14.43 11.59
C ALA A 88 1.35 -12.93 11.81
N ARG A 89 1.14 -12.40 13.03
CA ARG A 89 1.42 -11.00 13.40
C ARG A 89 2.90 -10.65 13.18
N VAL A 90 3.82 -11.49 13.65
CA VAL A 90 5.28 -11.30 13.44
C VAL A 90 5.64 -11.33 11.95
N ALA A 91 5.07 -12.25 11.17
CA ALA A 91 5.33 -12.31 9.74
C ALA A 91 4.70 -11.14 8.96
N ALA A 92 3.66 -10.51 9.52
CA ALA A 92 2.95 -9.37 8.94
C ALA A 92 3.53 -8.01 9.34
N ILE A 93 4.56 -7.95 10.20
CA ILE A 93 5.22 -6.69 10.64
C ILE A 93 5.44 -5.69 9.49
N PRO A 94 6.00 -6.08 8.32
CA PRO A 94 6.25 -5.12 7.24
C PRO A 94 5.00 -4.45 6.65
N ALA A 95 3.81 -5.02 6.86
CA ALA A 95 2.53 -4.48 6.42
C ALA A 95 1.71 -3.87 7.57
N SER A 96 2.20 -3.91 8.81
CA SER A 96 1.39 -3.61 10.00
C SER A 96 1.34 -2.14 10.40
N GLY A 97 1.85 -1.24 9.56
CA GLY A 97 1.82 0.21 9.82
C GLY A 97 2.88 0.66 10.82
N ARG A 98 2.58 1.71 11.59
CA ARG A 98 3.54 2.27 12.56
C ARG A 98 3.68 1.34 13.77
N ARG A 99 4.92 1.14 14.22
CA ARG A 99 5.21 0.49 15.50
C ARG A 99 4.79 1.38 16.67
N LEU A 100 3.95 0.86 17.55
CA LEU A 100 3.48 1.52 18.76
C LEU A 100 4.39 1.17 19.95
N ILE A 101 4.76 -0.11 20.07
CA ILE A 101 5.63 -0.62 21.14
C ILE A 101 6.72 -1.51 20.53
N PRO A 102 7.99 -1.38 20.96
CA PRO A 102 8.52 -0.31 21.79
C PRO A 102 8.52 1.03 21.05
N GLU A 103 8.32 2.11 21.80
CA GLU A 103 8.39 3.47 21.27
C GLU A 103 9.73 3.68 20.57
N SER A 104 9.69 4.20 19.34
CA SER A 104 10.90 4.46 18.59
C SER A 104 11.70 5.54 19.30
N ALA A 105 12.98 5.28 19.58
CA ALA A 105 13.89 6.23 20.25
C ALA A 105 14.23 7.48 19.41
N GLY A 106 13.40 7.83 18.42
CA GLY A 106 13.63 8.90 17.45
C GLY A 106 14.51 8.47 16.27
N LEU A 107 14.84 9.45 15.43
CA LEU A 107 15.84 9.27 14.36
C LEU A 107 17.22 9.06 14.99
N ASP A 108 17.95 8.07 14.49
CA ASP A 108 19.34 7.84 14.89
C ASP A 108 20.16 9.13 14.70
N PRO A 109 20.91 9.60 15.73
CA PRO A 109 21.82 10.73 15.60
C PRO A 109 22.79 10.61 14.43
N ALA A 110 23.22 9.38 14.09
CA ALA A 110 24.09 9.12 12.96
C ALA A 110 23.39 9.40 11.61
N ILE A 111 22.12 8.98 11.47
CA ILE A 111 21.30 9.28 10.28
C ILE A 111 21.05 10.80 10.21
N THR A 112 20.77 11.43 11.34
CA THR A 112 20.55 12.89 11.41
C THR A 112 21.81 13.66 11.00
N ALA A 113 22.99 13.23 11.45
CA ALA A 113 24.26 13.80 11.03
C ALA A 113 24.53 13.57 9.52
N ALA A 114 24.24 12.36 9.02
CA ALA A 114 24.36 12.03 7.61
C ALA A 114 23.44 12.88 6.72
N LEU A 115 22.19 13.10 7.13
CA LEU A 115 21.22 13.98 6.44
C LEU A 115 21.66 15.44 6.37
N ARG A 116 22.43 15.91 7.35
CA ARG A 116 22.96 17.28 7.34
C ARG A 116 24.17 17.44 6.42
N GLN A 117 24.91 16.37 6.17
CA GLN A 117 26.18 16.40 5.46
C GLN A 117 26.08 15.91 4.01
N ASN A 118 25.13 15.02 3.72
CA ASN A 118 24.99 14.35 2.43
C ASN A 118 23.70 14.74 1.73
N ARG A 119 23.68 14.61 0.39
CA ARG A 119 22.43 14.76 -0.37
C ARG A 119 21.54 13.55 -0.10
N LEU A 120 20.23 13.72 -0.23
CA LEU A 120 19.25 12.64 -0.09
C LEU A 120 19.60 11.42 -0.96
N GLY A 121 20.05 11.64 -2.20
CA GLY A 121 20.46 10.57 -3.11
C GLY A 121 21.63 9.72 -2.59
N ASP A 122 22.66 10.36 -2.01
CA ASP A 122 23.84 9.66 -1.50
C ASP A 122 23.49 8.78 -0.28
N ILE A 123 22.54 9.23 0.53
CA ILE A 123 22.04 8.49 1.70
C ILE A 123 21.22 7.29 1.24
N TRP A 124 20.39 7.45 0.21
CA TRP A 124 19.67 6.34 -0.41
C TRP A 124 20.64 5.29 -0.99
N ASP A 125 21.66 5.72 -1.73
CA ASP A 125 22.69 4.83 -2.25
C ASP A 125 23.46 4.12 -1.13
N LEU A 126 23.77 4.84 -0.06
CA LEU A 126 24.41 4.25 1.13
C LEU A 126 23.50 3.21 1.78
N ALA A 127 22.21 3.51 1.95
CA ALA A 127 21.24 2.58 2.53
C ALA A 127 21.06 1.32 1.69
N LEU A 128 21.13 1.43 0.35
CA LEU A 128 21.05 0.27 -0.55
C LEU A 128 22.34 -0.57 -0.55
N ARG A 129 23.49 0.04 -0.28
CA ARG A 129 24.80 -0.64 -0.28
C ARG A 129 25.20 -1.21 1.08
N THR A 130 24.57 -0.75 2.15
CA THR A 130 24.91 -1.13 3.52
C THR A 130 23.81 -1.95 4.13
N ASP A 131 24.14 -3.05 4.81
CA ASP A 131 23.19 -3.85 5.60
C ASP A 131 23.01 -3.25 7.02
N VAL A 132 23.05 -1.91 7.10
CA VAL A 132 22.95 -1.21 8.39
C VAL A 132 21.50 -1.24 8.84
N ARG A 133 21.21 -2.11 9.80
CA ARG A 133 19.91 -2.12 10.48
C ARG A 133 19.85 -0.96 11.45
N SER A 134 18.77 -0.18 11.36
CA SER A 134 18.51 0.88 12.33
C SER A 134 18.47 0.30 13.76
N PRO A 135 18.89 1.05 14.78
CA PRO A 135 18.77 0.61 16.17
C PRO A 135 17.33 0.22 16.53
N ALA A 136 16.35 0.92 15.96
CA ALA A 136 14.93 0.59 16.11
C ALA A 136 14.61 -0.82 15.57
N THR A 137 15.13 -1.20 14.41
CA THR A 137 14.94 -2.55 13.83
C THR A 137 15.66 -3.61 14.66
N GLN A 138 16.83 -3.31 15.23
CA GLN A 138 17.55 -4.25 16.09
C GLN A 138 16.78 -4.53 17.39
N LEU A 139 16.23 -3.49 18.02
CA LEU A 139 15.36 -3.62 19.19
C LEU A 139 14.14 -4.48 18.89
N GLU A 140 13.47 -4.22 17.75
CA GLU A 140 12.33 -5.00 17.29
C GLU A 140 12.67 -6.47 17.10
N VAL A 141 13.73 -6.78 16.35
CA VAL A 141 14.17 -8.17 16.13
C VAL A 141 14.54 -8.85 17.45
N GLY A 142 15.11 -8.11 18.41
CA GLY A 142 15.42 -8.62 19.74
C GLY A 142 14.19 -8.93 20.60
N ARG A 143 13.03 -8.30 20.34
CA ARG A 143 11.77 -8.54 21.06
C ARG A 143 10.93 -9.68 20.48
N ILE A 144 11.17 -10.06 19.22
CA ILE A 144 10.39 -11.12 18.56
C ILE A 144 10.42 -12.44 19.37
N PRO A 145 11.56 -12.93 19.89
CA PRO A 145 11.57 -14.15 20.70
C PRO A 145 10.72 -14.02 21.97
N ASP A 146 10.88 -12.93 22.73
CA ASP A 146 10.07 -12.68 23.94
C ASP A 146 8.58 -12.61 23.61
N TYR A 147 8.23 -11.94 22.51
CA TYR A 147 6.85 -11.87 22.01
C TYR A 147 6.31 -13.26 21.68
N MET A 148 7.10 -14.08 20.98
CA MET A 148 6.72 -15.46 20.65
C MET A 148 6.59 -16.35 21.89
N ASP A 149 7.33 -16.07 22.96
CA ASP A 149 7.26 -16.81 24.23
C ASP A 149 6.12 -16.36 25.15
N SER A 150 5.47 -15.23 24.86
CA SER A 150 4.40 -14.68 25.70
C SER A 150 3.18 -15.60 25.86
N ASP A 151 2.70 -15.75 27.09
CA ASP A 151 1.56 -16.63 27.41
C ASP A 151 0.20 -16.05 27.01
N ASN A 152 0.08 -14.73 26.93
CA ASN A 152 -1.19 -14.03 26.70
C ASN A 152 -1.00 -12.73 25.90
N ASP A 153 -2.10 -12.25 25.32
CA ASP A 153 -2.13 -11.08 24.44
C ASP A 153 -1.64 -9.81 25.14
N ALA A 154 -2.11 -9.55 26.37
CA ALA A 154 -1.70 -8.38 27.14
C ALA A 154 -0.18 -8.29 27.33
N THR A 155 0.48 -9.42 27.64
CA THR A 155 1.94 -9.47 27.77
C THR A 155 2.63 -9.28 26.43
N ALA A 156 2.06 -9.85 25.36
CA ALA A 156 2.56 -9.75 24.00
C ALA A 156 2.55 -8.29 23.49
N GLU A 157 1.44 -7.58 23.68
CA GLU A 157 1.28 -6.16 23.32
C GLU A 157 2.31 -5.26 24.01
N TYR A 158 2.64 -5.53 25.27
CA TYR A 158 3.70 -4.78 25.97
C TYR A 158 5.11 -5.04 25.42
N LEU A 159 5.33 -6.12 24.68
CA LEU A 159 6.62 -6.46 24.07
C LEU A 159 6.76 -5.89 22.67
N LEU A 160 5.69 -6.01 21.87
CA LEU A 160 5.65 -5.58 20.49
C LEU A 160 4.21 -5.24 20.12
N ASP A 161 4.00 -4.09 19.50
CA ASP A 161 2.67 -3.65 19.07
C ASP A 161 2.74 -2.76 17.83
N TYR A 162 1.77 -2.92 16.93
CA TYR A 162 1.67 -2.22 15.65
C TYR A 162 0.25 -1.78 15.37
N GLU A 163 0.14 -0.63 14.73
CA GLU A 163 -1.10 0.05 14.39
C GLU A 163 -2.17 -0.84 13.71
N LEU A 164 -1.79 -1.75 12.83
CA LEU A 164 -2.72 -2.59 12.07
C LEU A 164 -2.80 -4.05 12.55
N TRP A 165 -2.28 -4.37 13.74
CA TRP A 165 -2.39 -5.74 14.27
C TRP A 165 -3.81 -6.09 14.72
N ASP A 166 -4.53 -5.15 15.33
CA ASP A 166 -5.94 -5.35 15.68
C ASP A 166 -6.85 -5.53 14.45
N ALA A 167 -6.41 -5.00 13.30
CA ALA A 167 -7.08 -5.17 12.02
C ALA A 167 -6.75 -6.51 11.35
N LEU A 168 -5.79 -7.28 11.87
CA LEU A 168 -5.41 -8.60 11.36
C LEU A 168 -6.27 -9.69 12.01
N SER A 169 -6.92 -10.50 11.18
CA SER A 169 -7.66 -11.67 11.61
C SER A 169 -7.08 -12.92 10.96
N VAL A 170 -6.99 -13.99 11.75
CA VAL A 170 -6.54 -15.31 11.33
C VAL A 170 -7.70 -16.28 11.49
N ASP A 171 -8.11 -16.88 10.39
CA ASP A 171 -9.14 -17.90 10.36
C ASP A 171 -8.54 -19.22 9.87
N ILE A 172 -8.86 -20.30 10.55
CA ILE A 172 -8.24 -21.62 10.35
C ILE A 172 -9.35 -22.58 9.99
N GLU A 173 -9.33 -23.03 8.74
CA GLU A 173 -10.23 -24.06 8.24
C GLU A 173 -9.49 -25.41 8.27
N GLU A 174 -9.85 -26.25 9.22
CA GLU A 174 -9.34 -27.61 9.33
C GLU A 174 -10.51 -28.59 9.14
N PRO A 175 -10.53 -29.37 8.03
CA PRO A 175 -11.54 -30.38 7.85
C PRO A 175 -11.35 -31.45 8.94
N MET A 176 -12.44 -31.78 9.65
CA MET A 176 -12.45 -32.94 10.55
C MET A 176 -12.19 -34.19 9.73
N ASP A 177 -10.98 -34.74 9.83
CA ASP A 177 -10.74 -36.12 9.37
C ASP A 177 -11.25 -37.08 10.45
N VAL A 178 -12.50 -37.53 10.28
CA VAL A 178 -13.14 -38.53 11.15
C VAL A 178 -12.52 -39.93 10.93
N GLY A 179 -11.77 -40.12 9.84
CA GLY A 179 -11.20 -41.42 9.45
C GLY A 179 -9.73 -41.63 9.81
N GLY A 180 -8.95 -40.57 10.04
CA GLY A 180 -7.52 -40.63 10.37
C GLY A 180 -6.63 -41.22 9.26
N LEU A 181 -7.18 -41.46 8.07
CA LEU A 181 -6.53 -42.22 6.99
C LEU A 181 -6.03 -41.31 5.86
N THR A 182 -6.41 -40.03 5.84
CA THR A 182 -5.98 -39.08 4.80
C THR A 182 -5.55 -37.77 5.44
N PRO A 183 -4.30 -37.30 5.24
CA PRO A 183 -3.88 -36.01 5.77
C PRO A 183 -4.85 -34.93 5.28
N GLY A 184 -5.56 -34.30 6.22
CA GLY A 184 -6.50 -33.23 5.93
C GLY A 184 -5.76 -32.04 5.33
N ILE A 185 -6.38 -31.35 4.37
CA ILE A 185 -5.86 -30.08 3.87
C ILE A 185 -6.24 -29.01 4.88
N LEU A 186 -5.25 -28.44 5.54
CA LEU A 186 -5.40 -27.30 6.43
C LEU A 186 -5.31 -26.01 5.61
N THR A 187 -6.31 -25.15 5.71
CA THR A 187 -6.30 -23.83 5.08
C THR A 187 -6.28 -22.74 6.14
N VAL A 188 -5.34 -21.81 6.02
CA VAL A 188 -5.28 -20.62 6.88
C VAL A 188 -5.56 -19.39 6.04
N ASN A 189 -6.58 -18.63 6.44
CA ASN A 189 -7.00 -17.38 5.84
C ASN A 189 -6.54 -16.22 6.74
N LEU A 190 -5.78 -15.28 6.20
CA LEU A 190 -5.49 -14.00 6.85
C LEU A 190 -6.28 -12.90 6.16
N ARG A 191 -6.85 -12.01 6.97
CA ARG A 191 -7.45 -10.76 6.48
C ARG A 191 -6.93 -9.60 7.31
N GLN A 192 -6.45 -8.56 6.64
CA GLN A 192 -6.04 -7.31 7.26
C GLN A 192 -6.75 -6.14 6.59
N ARG A 193 -7.23 -5.19 7.38
CA ARG A 193 -7.85 -3.97 6.85
C ARG A 193 -6.78 -2.88 6.75
N HIS A 194 -6.68 -2.26 5.58
CA HIS A 194 -5.73 -1.18 5.33
C HIS A 194 -6.45 0.14 5.04
N PRO A 195 -6.01 1.25 5.65
CA PRO A 195 -6.53 2.56 5.31
C PRO A 195 -6.14 2.94 3.87
N LEU A 196 -7.06 3.57 3.16
CA LEU A 196 -6.82 4.13 1.83
C LEU A 196 -6.43 5.61 1.96
N LEU A 197 -5.62 6.12 1.02
CA LEU A 197 -5.33 7.57 0.95
C LEU A 197 -6.42 8.29 0.15
N ILE A 198 -6.86 7.67 -0.94
CA ILE A 198 -7.90 8.18 -1.83
C ILE A 198 -9.01 7.12 -1.94
N ALA A 199 -10.26 7.58 -1.84
CA ALA A 199 -11.45 6.80 -2.07
C ALA A 199 -11.52 6.37 -3.55
N LEU A 200 -10.91 5.22 -3.88
CA LEU A 200 -10.82 4.74 -5.28
C LEU A 200 -12.20 4.55 -5.92
N GLY A 201 -13.21 4.16 -5.13
CA GLY A 201 -14.59 4.03 -5.59
C GLY A 201 -15.20 5.37 -5.98
N ALA A 202 -15.15 6.35 -5.08
CA ALA A 202 -15.62 7.71 -5.34
C ALA A 202 -14.87 8.37 -6.51
N LEU A 203 -13.56 8.13 -6.61
CA LEU A 203 -12.74 8.63 -7.72
C LEU A 203 -13.22 8.09 -9.07
N ALA A 204 -13.61 6.81 -9.14
CA ALA A 204 -14.15 6.21 -10.36
C ALA A 204 -15.50 6.82 -10.76
N GLU A 205 -16.26 7.33 -9.79
CA GLU A 205 -17.52 8.06 -10.00
C GLU A 205 -17.30 9.55 -10.30
N GLY A 206 -16.04 10.01 -10.34
CA GLY A 206 -15.67 11.39 -10.59
C GLY A 206 -15.69 12.30 -9.35
N GLU A 207 -15.89 11.73 -8.17
CA GLU A 207 -15.79 12.43 -6.88
C GLU A 207 -14.38 12.28 -6.29
N LEU A 208 -13.62 13.36 -6.27
CA LEU A 208 -12.35 13.38 -5.54
C LEU A 208 -12.63 13.67 -4.05
N ARG A 209 -12.56 12.63 -3.23
CA ARG A 209 -12.71 12.73 -1.78
C ARG A 209 -11.58 11.95 -1.11
N ASP A 210 -11.10 12.47 0.00
CA ASP A 210 -10.24 11.69 0.89
C ASP A 210 -11.00 10.44 1.31
N ALA A 211 -10.32 9.31 1.38
CA ALA A 211 -10.91 8.12 1.99
C ALA A 211 -11.28 8.51 3.42
N GLY A 212 -12.56 8.35 3.79
CA GLY A 212 -12.98 8.63 5.16
C GLY A 212 -12.20 7.75 6.15
N GLU A 213 -12.13 8.14 7.42
CA GLU A 213 -11.46 7.35 8.48
C GLU A 213 -11.95 5.89 8.56
N ASN A 214 -13.12 5.58 7.98
CA ASN A 214 -13.72 4.25 7.94
C ASN A 214 -13.62 3.54 6.57
N GLU A 215 -13.03 4.16 5.55
CA GLU A 215 -12.82 3.50 4.25
C GLU A 215 -11.54 2.65 4.28
N GLU A 216 -11.71 1.44 4.80
CA GLU A 216 -10.66 0.44 4.84
C GLU A 216 -10.87 -0.59 3.72
N LEU A 217 -9.76 -0.99 3.08
CA LEU A 217 -9.77 -2.13 2.16
C LEU A 217 -9.32 -3.38 2.90
N ALA A 218 -10.20 -4.39 2.95
CA ALA A 218 -9.85 -5.70 3.45
C ALA A 218 -8.97 -6.44 2.42
N LEU A 219 -7.69 -6.61 2.75
CA LEU A 219 -6.77 -7.47 2.02
C LEU A 219 -6.84 -8.89 2.62
N GLY A 220 -7.11 -9.86 1.77
CA GLY A 220 -7.11 -11.28 2.12
C GLY A 220 -5.95 -12.03 1.47
N ALA A 221 -5.37 -12.97 2.22
CA ALA A 221 -4.47 -13.98 1.70
C ALA A 221 -4.80 -15.33 2.33
N PHE A 222 -4.53 -16.42 1.63
CA PHE A 222 -4.73 -17.76 2.16
C PHE A 222 -3.58 -18.67 1.77
N TYR A 223 -3.34 -19.70 2.58
CA TYR A 223 -2.39 -20.75 2.27
C TYR A 223 -2.97 -22.10 2.71
N SER A 224 -2.79 -23.12 1.87
CA SER A 224 -3.23 -24.49 2.16
C SER A 224 -2.04 -25.42 2.22
N ILE A 225 -1.98 -26.25 3.25
CA ILE A 225 -0.91 -27.22 3.49
C ILE A 225 -1.50 -28.54 4.00
N GLU A 226 -0.83 -29.65 3.75
CA GLU A 226 -1.19 -30.93 4.35
C GLU A 226 -1.00 -30.86 5.88
N SER A 227 -2.02 -31.28 6.62
CA SER A 227 -1.96 -31.39 8.08
C SER A 227 -1.19 -32.66 8.45
N HIS A 228 0.04 -32.48 8.94
CA HIS A 228 0.85 -33.57 9.48
C HIS A 228 0.66 -33.76 10.99
N TYR A 229 -0.15 -32.93 11.64
CA TYR A 229 -0.38 -32.96 13.08
C TYR A 229 -0.84 -34.32 13.63
N PRO A 230 -1.78 -35.05 12.98
CA PRO A 230 -2.21 -36.36 13.48
C PRO A 230 -1.06 -37.35 13.64
N LEU A 231 -0.05 -37.28 12.77
CA LEU A 231 1.13 -38.15 12.81
C LEU A 231 1.95 -37.96 14.10
N TYR A 232 2.01 -36.73 14.61
CA TYR A 232 2.74 -36.42 15.83
C TYR A 232 1.98 -36.80 17.10
N MET A 233 0.63 -36.82 17.05
CA MET A 233 -0.19 -37.24 18.18
C MET A 233 -0.17 -38.76 18.40
N GLU A 234 -0.06 -39.53 17.31
CA GLU A 234 0.09 -41.00 17.39
C GLU A 234 1.42 -41.41 18.07
N ASP A 235 2.48 -40.64 17.85
CA ASP A 235 3.83 -40.92 18.36
C ASP A 235 4.03 -40.51 19.85
N MET A 236 3.04 -39.85 20.48
CA MET A 236 3.06 -39.49 21.92
C MET A 236 2.24 -40.45 22.82
N ASN A 237 1.65 -41.51 22.26
CA ASN A 237 0.85 -42.50 23.01
C ASN A 237 1.68 -43.65 23.63
N TRP A 238 2.94 -43.39 24.02
CA TRP A 238 3.79 -44.32 24.80
C TRP A 238 3.83 -43.95 26.28
#